data_AF-A0A966SN68-F1
#
_entry.id   AF-A0A966SN68-F1
#
_cell.length_a   1.000
_cell.length_b   1.000
_cell.length_c   1.000
_cell.angle_alpha   90.00
_cell.angle_beta   90.00
_cell.angle_gamma   90.00
#
_symmetry.space_group_name_H-M   'P 1'
#
loop_
_entity.id
_entity.type
_entity.pdbx_description
1 polymer ?
#
loop_
_entity_poly.entity_id
_entity_poly.type
_entity_poly.pdbx_seq_one_letter_code
_entity_poly.pdbx_strand_id
1 'polypeptide(L)'
;MDYGNVFKFGNYFANLAAYELALTPEEAWNLDTKSDDGMPGRGKVIARRYGWCTNAVDRYDLDTTYLLSSPTVRCALFFRFAY
;
A
#
# COMPACT_ATOMS: atom_id res chain seq x y z
N MET A 1 11.67 -11.39 -0.82
CA MET A 1 10.33 -11.97 -1.03
C MET A 1 10.06 -11.93 -2.52
N ASP A 2 9.75 -13.06 -3.11
CA ASP A 2 9.35 -13.14 -4.51
C ASP A 2 7.83 -13.03 -4.57
N TYR A 3 7.31 -11.94 -5.12
CA TYR A 3 5.87 -11.65 -5.14
C TYR A 3 5.17 -12.19 -6.40
N GLY A 4 5.93 -12.85 -7.30
CA GLY A 4 5.42 -13.25 -8.60
C GLY A 4 5.01 -12.05 -9.46
N ASN A 5 3.95 -12.21 -10.24
CA ASN A 5 3.26 -11.08 -10.88
C ASN A 5 2.58 -10.20 -9.83
N VAL A 6 2.85 -8.90 -9.91
CA VAL A 6 2.31 -7.87 -9.03
C VAL A 6 1.65 -6.79 -9.88
N PHE A 7 0.43 -6.41 -9.54
CA PHE A 7 -0.16 -5.17 -10.06
C PHE A 7 0.19 -4.02 -9.11
N LYS A 8 0.80 -2.96 -9.66
CA LYS A 8 1.21 -1.78 -8.90
C LYS A 8 0.26 -0.63 -9.21
N PHE A 9 -0.30 -0.04 -8.17
CA PHE A 9 -1.20 1.09 -8.27
C PHE A 9 -0.59 2.31 -7.60
N GLY A 10 -0.48 3.40 -8.35
CA GLY A 10 0.07 4.66 -7.88
C GLY A 10 0.25 5.66 -9.02
N ASN A 11 0.85 6.80 -8.71
CA ASN A 11 1.19 7.82 -9.69
C ASN A 11 2.42 7.39 -10.51
N TYR A 12 2.58 7.97 -11.70
CA TYR A 12 3.69 7.67 -12.60
C TYR A 12 5.03 8.09 -11.99
N PHE A 13 5.96 7.14 -11.86
CA PHE A 13 7.37 7.43 -11.62
C PHE A 13 8.12 7.38 -12.95
N ALA A 14 8.77 8.49 -13.32
CA ALA A 14 9.48 8.63 -14.59
C ALA A 14 10.43 7.45 -14.86
N ASN A 15 10.30 6.84 -16.04
CA ASN A 15 11.12 5.72 -16.52
C ASN A 15 11.03 4.43 -15.70
N LEU A 16 10.02 4.28 -14.82
CA LEU A 16 9.80 3.05 -14.05
C LEU A 16 8.35 2.57 -14.21
N ALA A 17 7.52 2.73 -13.17
CA ALA A 17 6.16 2.22 -13.15
C ALA A 17 5.24 3.11 -12.30
N ALA A 18 3.93 2.85 -12.36
CA ALA A 18 2.91 3.53 -11.59
C ALA A 18 2.90 3.03 -10.13
N TYR A 19 3.75 3.61 -9.27
CA TYR A 19 3.84 3.22 -7.87
C TYR A 19 4.10 4.38 -6.89
N GLU A 20 4.07 5.63 -7.36
CA GLU A 20 4.19 6.78 -6.47
C GLU A 20 2.88 7.12 -5.77
N LEU A 21 2.97 8.00 -4.77
CA LEU A 21 1.84 8.38 -3.91
C LEU A 21 0.68 8.88 -4.78
N ALA A 22 -0.47 8.22 -4.67
CA ALA A 22 -1.68 8.57 -5.40
C ALA A 22 -2.94 8.55 -4.53
N LEU A 23 -2.87 7.92 -3.36
CA LEU A 23 -4.00 7.74 -2.45
C LEU A 23 -3.71 8.37 -1.09
N THR A 24 -4.73 8.91 -0.44
CA THR A 24 -4.74 9.09 1.01
C THR A 24 -4.74 7.73 1.72
N PRO A 25 -4.30 7.65 2.99
CA PRO A 25 -4.41 6.43 3.79
C PRO A 25 -5.82 5.87 3.88
N GLU A 26 -6.84 6.73 3.95
CA GLU A 26 -8.24 6.30 4.02
C GLU A 26 -8.74 5.70 2.71
N GLU A 27 -8.39 6.27 1.56
CA GLU A 27 -8.72 5.68 0.26
C GLU A 27 -8.02 4.33 0.06
N ALA A 28 -6.74 4.24 0.46
CA ALA A 28 -5.98 3.00 0.39
C ALA A 28 -6.59 1.90 1.27
N TRP A 29 -6.94 2.23 2.52
CA TRP A 29 -7.64 1.34 3.44
C TRP A 29 -9.00 0.88 2.89
N ASN A 30 -9.79 1.79 2.31
CA ASN A 30 -11.08 1.46 1.71
C ASN A 30 -10.97 0.50 0.52
N LEU A 31 -9.88 0.56 -0.26
CA LEU A 31 -9.62 -0.38 -1.35
C LEU A 31 -9.18 -1.74 -0.82
N ASP A 32 -8.23 -1.75 0.12
CA ASP A 32 -7.73 -2.97 0.75
C ASP A 32 -8.86 -3.72 1.47
N THR A 33 -9.64 -3.06 2.32
CA THR A 33 -10.76 -3.69 3.05
C THR A 33 -11.82 -4.33 2.13
N LYS A 34 -11.96 -3.83 0.90
CA LYS A 34 -12.88 -4.40 -0.09
C LYS A 34 -12.29 -5.55 -0.90
N SER A 35 -10.96 -5.63 -0.99
CA SER A 35 -10.25 -6.57 -1.87
C SER A 35 -9.52 -7.68 -1.09
N ASP A 36 -9.22 -7.47 0.18
CA ASP A 36 -8.31 -8.31 0.96
C ASP A 36 -8.61 -8.24 2.47
N ASP A 37 -7.72 -7.68 3.30
CA ASP A 37 -7.81 -7.78 4.77
C ASP A 37 -7.80 -6.42 5.50
N GLY A 38 -7.60 -5.32 4.78
CA GLY A 38 -7.56 -3.97 5.34
C GLY A 38 -6.27 -3.65 6.11
N MET A 39 -5.25 -4.50 6.02
CA MET A 39 -3.96 -4.32 6.69
C MET A 39 -2.81 -4.05 5.71
N PRO A 40 -2.13 -2.91 5.82
CA PRO A 40 -1.15 -2.48 4.81
C PRO A 40 0.16 -3.28 4.79
N GLY A 41 0.45 -4.07 5.83
CA GLY A 41 1.72 -4.80 5.98
C GLY A 41 1.66 -6.25 5.49
N ARG A 42 0.45 -6.82 5.31
CA ARG A 42 0.25 -8.24 5.02
C ARG A 42 -0.86 -8.46 3.98
N GLY A 43 -1.30 -9.70 3.79
CA GLY A 43 -2.33 -10.01 2.79
C GLY A 43 -1.91 -9.96 1.31
N LYS A 44 -2.87 -9.91 0.40
CA LYS A 44 -2.68 -9.71 -1.04
C LYS A 44 -2.53 -8.24 -1.42
N VAL A 45 -3.01 -7.29 -0.61
CA VAL A 45 -2.89 -5.84 -0.88
C VAL A 45 -2.00 -5.19 0.18
N ILE A 46 -0.87 -4.62 -0.23
CA ILE A 46 0.05 -3.95 0.71
C ILE A 46 0.35 -2.52 0.33
N ALA A 47 0.65 -1.69 1.34
CA ALA A 47 1.20 -0.38 1.14
C ALA A 47 2.68 -0.45 0.72
N ARG A 48 3.04 0.25 -0.36
CA ARG A 48 4.44 0.36 -0.79
C ARG A 48 5.28 1.19 0.19
N ARG A 49 4.75 2.31 0.66
CA ARG A 49 5.46 3.32 1.46
C ARG A 49 5.04 3.21 2.93
N TYR A 50 5.51 2.18 3.63
CA TYR A 50 5.12 1.88 5.01
C TYR A 50 5.24 3.12 5.93
N GLY A 51 6.39 3.80 5.96
CA GLY A 51 6.62 4.91 6.90
C GLY A 51 5.81 6.19 6.64
N TRP A 52 5.10 6.30 5.53
CA TRP A 52 4.25 7.47 5.23
C TRP A 52 2.77 7.13 5.22
N CYS A 53 2.43 5.93 4.73
CA CYS A 53 1.06 5.46 4.54
C CYS A 53 0.49 4.77 5.78
N THR A 54 1.35 4.31 6.69
CA THR A 54 0.98 3.41 7.80
C THR A 54 1.52 3.91 9.13
N ASN A 55 1.06 3.31 10.23
CA ASN A 55 1.59 3.52 11.58
C ASN A 55 2.86 2.67 11.87
N ALA A 56 3.41 1.99 10.87
CA ALA A 56 4.54 1.08 11.04
C ALA A 56 5.78 1.81 11.54
N VAL A 57 6.40 1.27 12.59
CA VAL A 57 7.65 1.81 13.14
C VAL A 57 8.82 1.54 12.18
N ASP A 58 8.84 0.36 11.58
CA ASP A 58 9.83 -0.03 10.58
C ASP A 58 9.23 -0.98 9.52
N ARG A 59 10.07 -1.42 8.57
CA ARG A 59 9.64 -2.26 7.43
C ARG A 59 9.26 -3.69 7.80
N TYR A 60 9.51 -4.12 9.02
CA TYR A 60 9.21 -5.46 9.54
C TYR A 60 7.95 -5.49 10.40
N ASP A 61 7.35 -4.33 10.68
CA ASP A 61 6.07 -4.22 11.35
C ASP A 61 4.91 -4.57 10.39
N LEU A 62 4.68 -5.88 10.21
CA LEU A 62 3.69 -6.41 9.28
C LEU A 62 2.26 -6.35 9.82
N ASP A 63 2.09 -6.27 11.13
CA ASP A 63 0.79 -6.18 11.83
C ASP A 63 0.43 -4.72 12.12
N THR A 64 0.71 -3.86 11.16
CA THR A 64 0.47 -2.42 11.24
C THR A 64 -0.88 -2.01 10.64
N THR A 65 -1.25 -0.74 10.80
CA THR A 65 -2.49 -0.14 10.29
C THR A 65 -2.21 1.08 9.43
N TYR A 66 -3.17 1.45 8.57
CA TYR A 66 -3.09 2.68 7.80
C TYR A 66 -3.07 3.92 8.71
N LEU A 67 -2.34 4.96 8.31
CA LEU A 67 -2.27 6.25 9.02
C LEU A 67 -3.54 7.08 8.75
N LEU A 68 -4.69 6.61 9.23
CA LEU A 68 -6.02 7.20 8.94
C LEU A 68 -6.19 8.63 9.46
N SER A 69 -5.30 9.08 10.36
CA SER A 69 -5.29 10.47 10.82
C SER A 69 -4.75 11.46 9.77
N SER A 70 -4.13 10.99 8.68
CA SER A 70 -3.57 11.87 7.67
C SER A 70 -4.53 12.07 6.48
N PRO A 71 -4.96 13.32 6.19
CA PRO A 71 -5.84 13.61 5.06
C PRO A 71 -5.09 13.84 3.73
N THR A 72 -3.80 13.49 3.67
CA THR A 72 -2.92 13.83 2.54
C THR A 72 -2.53 12.59 1.74
N VAL A 73 -2.25 12.77 0.45
CA VAL A 73 -1.79 11.69 -0.44
C VAL A 73 -0.44 11.15 0.02
N ARG A 74 -0.42 9.89 0.45
CA ARG A 74 0.74 9.23 1.10
C ARG A 74 0.90 7.77 0.74
N CYS A 75 -0.02 7.21 -0.03
CA CYS A 75 -0.13 5.78 -0.25
C CYS A 75 -0.04 5.43 -1.74
N ALA A 76 0.56 4.28 -1.98
CA ALA A 76 0.54 3.52 -3.22
C ALA A 76 0.43 2.06 -2.82
N LEU A 77 -0.26 1.25 -3.64
CA LEU A 77 -0.61 -0.13 -3.31
C LEU A 77 0.07 -1.12 -4.25
N PHE A 78 0.49 -2.25 -3.69
CA PHE A 78 0.88 -3.43 -4.47
C PHE A 78 -0.13 -4.54 -4.22
N PHE A 79 -0.68 -5.06 -5.31
CA PHE A 79 -1.52 -6.25 -5.33
C PHE A 79 -0.62 -7.44 -5.67
N ARG A 80 -0.29 -8.22 -4.65
CA ARG A 80 0.56 -9.42 -4.69
C ARG A 80 -0.24 -10.61 -5.19
N PHE A 81 0.44 -11.55 -5.85
CA PHE A 81 -0.18 -12.80 -6.33
C PHE A 81 -1.42 -12.53 -7.20
N ALA A 82 -1.29 -11.68 -8.21
CA ALA A 82 -2.40 -11.31 -9.11
C ALA A 82 -2.82 -12.45 -10.07
N TYR A 83 -2.59 -13.71 -9.71
CA TYR A 83 -2.90 -14.94 -10.46
C TYR A 83 -3.11 -16.11 -9.50
#